data_AF-V7EP16-F1
#
_entry.id   AF-V7EP16-F1
#
_cell.length_a   1.000
_cell.length_b   1.000
_cell.length_c   1.000
_cell.angle_alpha   90.00
_cell.angle_beta   90.00
_cell.angle_gamma   90.00
#
_symmetry.space_group_name_H-M   'P 1'
#
loop_
_entity.id
_entity.type
_entity.pdbx_description
1 polymer ?
#
loop_
_entity_poly.entity_id
_entity_poly.type
_entity_poly.pdbx_seq_one_letter_code
_entity_poly.pdbx_strand_id
1 'polypeptide(L)'
;MDYSGKKIPIVDRKTGEIPEAEIFVAVLGASSYTFAEASWTQTLPDWIGSHVRMFRFFHGVPRLVVPDFVPGNKIAVLCPTPLCGERI
;
A
#
# COMPACT_ATOMS: atom_id res chain seq x y z
N MET A 1 -1.56 -6.14 2.98
CA MET A 1 -1.08 -5.11 2.04
C MET A 1 -1.02 -5.76 0.68
N ASP A 2 -1.78 -5.32 -0.31
CA ASP A 2 -1.69 -5.89 -1.67
C ASP A 2 -2.39 -4.99 -2.70
N TYR A 3 -2.22 -5.31 -3.98
CA TYR A 3 -3.02 -4.79 -5.07
C TYR A 3 -4.39 -5.47 -5.12
N SER A 4 -5.43 -4.72 -5.51
CA SER A 4 -6.81 -5.22 -5.61
C SER A 4 -7.01 -6.31 -6.67
N GLY A 5 -6.01 -6.57 -7.52
CA GLY A 5 -6.09 -7.47 -8.67
C GLY A 5 -7.00 -6.95 -9.79
N LYS A 6 -7.48 -5.70 -9.70
CA LYS A 6 -8.30 -5.05 -10.72
C LYS A 6 -7.67 -3.75 -11.17
N LYS A 7 -7.56 -3.60 -12.49
CA LYS A 7 -7.21 -2.34 -13.15
C LYS A 7 -8.43 -1.45 -13.26
N ILE A 8 -8.24 -0.16 -13.02
CA ILE A 8 -9.23 0.89 -13.16
C ILE A 8 -8.76 1.92 -14.19
N PRO A 9 -9.64 2.40 -15.09
CA PRO A 9 -9.30 3.45 -16.03
C PRO A 9 -9.23 4.81 -15.30
N ILE A 10 -8.17 5.57 -15.57
CA ILE A 10 -8.05 6.97 -15.14
C ILE A 10 -8.10 7.84 -16.38
N VAL A 11 -9.07 8.75 -16.46
CA VAL A 11 -9.21 9.64 -17.62
C VAL A 11 -8.35 10.88 -17.41
N ASP A 12 -7.36 11.09 -18.26
CA ASP A 12 -6.64 12.35 -18.34
C ASP A 12 -7.50 13.37 -19.10
N ARG A 13 -8.01 14.37 -18.37
CA ARG A 13 -8.88 15.41 -18.94
C ARG A 13 -8.17 16.30 -19.97
N LYS A 14 -6.84 16.41 -19.93
CA LYS A 14 -6.06 17.28 -20.82
C LYS A 14 -5.71 16.58 -22.13
N THR A 15 -5.32 15.31 -22.06
CA THR A 15 -4.86 14.55 -23.25
C THR A 15 -5.97 13.66 -23.84
N GLY A 16 -6.98 13.32 -23.05
CA GLY A 16 -8.00 12.34 -23.42
C GLY A 16 -7.53 10.88 -23.31
N GLU A 17 -6.29 10.65 -22.85
CA GLU A 17 -5.78 9.31 -22.60
C GLU A 17 -6.50 8.65 -21.43
N ILE A 18 -6.63 7.32 -21.49
CA ILE A 18 -7.30 6.52 -20.46
C ILE A 18 -6.33 5.43 -19.99
N PRO A 19 -5.21 5.78 -19.33
CA PRO A 19 -4.32 4.80 -18.75
C PRO A 19 -5.03 3.98 -17.68
N GLU A 20 -4.61 2.72 -17.54
CA GLU A 20 -5.05 1.84 -16.47
C GLU A 20 -4.13 1.94 -15.27
N ALA A 21 -4.72 2.01 -14.08
CA ALA A 21 -4.02 1.97 -12.81
C ALA A 21 -4.58 0.86 -11.92
N GLU A 22 -3.82 0.44 -10.93
CA GLU A 22 -4.23 -0.55 -9.93
C GLU A 22 -4.32 0.09 -8.56
N ILE A 23 -5.21 -0.43 -7.72
CA ILE A 23 -5.36 0.09 -6.36
C ILE A 23 -4.49 -0.73 -5.42
N PHE A 24 -3.50 -0.08 -4.81
CA PHE A 24 -2.75 -0.61 -3.68
C PHE A 24 -3.53 -0.34 -2.39
N VAL A 25 -3.72 -1.38 -1.57
CA VAL A 25 -4.51 -1.31 -0.33
C VAL A 25 -3.73 -1.82 0.88
N ALA A 26 -3.97 -1.14 1.99
CA ALA A 26 -3.30 -1.31 3.26
C ALA A 26 -4.28 -1.20 4.42
N VAL A 27 -4.20 -2.11 5.40
CA VAL A 27 -5.11 -2.07 6.56
C VAL A 27 -4.35 -2.40 7.84
N LEU A 28 -4.46 -1.54 8.86
CA LEU A 28 -3.99 -1.87 10.21
C LEU A 28 -4.97 -2.87 10.86
N GLY A 29 -4.49 -4.08 11.13
CA GLY A 29 -5.36 -5.21 11.54
C GLY A 29 -6.15 -5.01 12.84
N ALA A 30 -5.69 -4.15 13.75
CA ALA A 30 -6.38 -3.92 15.03
C ALA A 30 -7.50 -2.87 14.96
N SER A 31 -7.45 -1.94 13.99
CA SER A 31 -8.35 -0.78 13.91
C SER A 31 -9.11 -0.68 12.60
N SER A 32 -8.80 -1.53 11.62
CA SER A 32 -9.25 -1.40 10.23
C SER A 32 -8.88 -0.05 9.60
N TYR A 33 -7.89 0.66 10.15
CA TYR A 33 -7.46 1.94 9.61
C TYR A 33 -6.77 1.69 8.26
N THR A 34 -7.37 2.25 7.20
CA THR A 34 -7.13 1.84 5.82
C THR A 34 -6.42 2.95 5.05
N PHE A 35 -5.40 2.55 4.29
CA PHE A 35 -4.76 3.37 3.27
C PHE A 35 -5.02 2.73 1.90
N ALA A 36 -5.30 3.56 0.90
CA ALA A 36 -5.47 3.14 -0.47
C ALA A 36 -4.90 4.19 -1.42
N GLU A 37 -4.24 3.74 -2.48
CA GLU A 37 -3.73 4.62 -3.53
C GLU A 37 -3.82 3.96 -4.90
N ALA A 38 -3.91 4.79 -5.95
CA ALA A 38 -3.77 4.34 -7.32
C ALA A 38 -2.29 4.34 -7.72
N SER A 39 -1.81 3.20 -8.20
CA SER A 39 -0.46 3.02 -8.74
C SER A 39 -0.56 2.62 -10.20
N TRP A 40 0.36 3.11 -11.04
CA TRP A 40 0.34 2.82 -12.47
C TRP A 40 0.78 1.39 -12.79
N THR A 41 1.69 0.82 -12.01
CA THR A 41 2.18 -0.54 -12.21
C THR A 41 2.35 -1.30 -10.90
N GLN A 42 2.48 -2.63 -10.99
CA GLN A 42 2.89 -3.50 -9.88
C GLN A 42 4.41 -3.76 -9.84
N THR A 43 5.21 -2.98 -10.59
CA THR A 43 6.66 -3.17 -10.59
C THR A 43 7.25 -2.89 -9.21
N LEU A 44 8.44 -3.46 -8.94
CA LEU A 44 9.10 -3.30 -7.64
C LEU A 44 9.28 -1.83 -7.22
N PRO A 45 9.69 -0.88 -8.09
CA PRO A 45 9.78 0.53 -7.72
C PRO A 45 8.46 1.14 -7.24
N ASP A 46 7.37 0.88 -7.96
CA ASP A 46 6.05 1.39 -7.59
C ASP A 46 5.54 0.73 -6.31
N TRP A 47 5.78 -0.56 -6.14
CA TRP A 47 5.44 -1.29 -4.92
C TRP A 47 6.18 -0.74 -3.69
N ILE A 48 7.49 -0.48 -3.79
CA ILE A 48 8.27 0.14 -2.72
C ILE A 48 7.75 1.57 -2.44
N GLY A 49 7.50 2.35 -3.49
CA GLY A 49 6.96 3.70 -3.37
C GLY A 49 5.62 3.72 -2.61
N SER A 50 4.77 2.73 -2.88
CA SER A 50 3.48 2.57 -2.22
C SER A 50 3.62 2.30 -0.72
N HIS A 51 4.61 1.48 -0.33
CA HIS A 51 4.92 1.23 1.07
C HIS A 51 5.43 2.49 1.78
N VAL A 52 6.30 3.28 1.14
CA VAL A 52 6.80 4.54 1.72
C VAL A 52 5.65 5.51 1.99
N ARG A 53 4.73 5.69 1.04
CA ARG A 53 3.55 6.57 1.20
C ARG A 53 2.60 6.04 2.27
N MET A 54 2.38 4.73 2.30
CA MET A 54 1.57 4.07 3.32
C MET A 54 2.11 4.28 4.74
N PHE A 55 3.40 4.06 4.99
CA PHE A 55 3.98 4.27 6.32
C PHE A 55 3.96 5.75 6.75
N ARG A 56 4.13 6.68 5.79
CA ARG A 56 3.94 8.11 6.05
C ARG A 56 2.50 8.42 6.44
N PHE A 57 1.52 7.85 5.75
CA PHE A 57 0.10 8.01 6.09
C PHE A 57 -0.23 7.46 7.49
N PHE A 58 0.33 6.31 7.85
CA PHE A 58 0.15 5.75 9.20
C PHE A 58 1.03 6.44 10.28
N HIS A 59 1.85 7.42 9.89
CA HIS A 59 2.80 8.09 10.78
C HIS A 59 3.68 7.11 11.56
N GLY A 60 4.07 6.00 10.91
CA GLY A 60 4.83 4.94 11.57
C GLY A 60 4.86 3.65 10.76
N VAL A 61 5.53 2.64 11.35
CA VAL A 61 5.65 1.30 10.78
C VAL A 61 5.02 0.30 11.76
N PRO A 62 4.10 -0.56 11.30
CA PRO A 62 3.51 -1.59 12.14
C PRO A 62 4.56 -2.64 12.51
N ARG A 63 4.34 -3.34 13.63
CA ARG A 63 5.23 -4.42 14.08
C ARG A 63 5.33 -5.58 13.09
N LEU A 64 4.28 -5.82 12.31
CA LEU A 64 4.20 -6.90 11.33
C LEU A 64 3.57 -6.34 10.05
N VAL A 65 4.24 -6.55 8.93
CA VAL A 65 3.69 -6.34 7.60
C VAL A 65 3.34 -7.71 7.04
N VAL A 66 2.09 -7.87 6.57
CA VAL A 66 1.65 -9.09 5.88
C VAL A 66 1.22 -8.69 4.47
N PRO A 67 2.05 -8.96 3.45
CA PRO A 67 1.59 -8.87 2.08
C PRO A 67 0.59 -10.00 1.80
N ASP A 68 -0.51 -9.67 1.13
CA ASP A 68 -1.36 -10.71 0.53
C ASP A 68 -0.71 -11.03 -0.82
N PHE A 69 -0.31 -12.28 -1.06
CA PHE A 69 0.25 -12.75 -2.33
C PHE A 69 0.06 -14.27 -2.34
N VAL A 70 -0.07 -14.86 -3.53
CA VAL A 70 -0.32 -16.30 -3.74
C VAL A 70 0.58 -17.19 -2.85
N PRO A 71 0.08 -18.34 -2.39
CA PRO A 71 0.39 -18.88 -1.06
C PRO A 71 1.85 -19.30 -0.93
N GLY A 72 2.56 -18.68 0.03
CA GLY A 72 3.89 -19.11 0.48
C GLY A 72 4.79 -18.00 1.03
N ASN A 73 4.59 -16.74 0.64
CA ASN A 73 5.53 -15.66 0.92
C ASN A 73 5.02 -14.67 1.97
N LYS A 74 4.91 -15.13 3.23
CA LYS A 74 4.74 -14.24 4.38
C LYS A 74 6.10 -13.68 4.79
N ILE A 75 6.40 -12.45 4.40
CA ILE A 75 7.60 -11.76 4.89
C ILE A 75 7.22 -10.99 6.15
N ALA A 76 7.55 -11.53 7.32
CA ALA A 76 7.41 -10.82 8.57
C ALA A 76 8.62 -9.88 8.77
N VAL A 77 8.45 -8.60 8.43
CA VAL A 77 9.41 -7.57 8.85
C VAL A 77 9.04 -7.15 10.26
N LEU A 78 9.80 -7.65 11.25
CA LEU A 78 9.66 -7.26 12.64
C LEU A 78 10.47 -5.98 12.88
N CYS A 79 9.79 -4.84 13.06
CA CYS A 79 10.45 -3.67 13.62
C CYS A 79 10.55 -3.85 15.14
N PRO A 80 11.75 -3.76 15.76
CA PRO A 80 11.94 -4.01 17.18
C PRO A 80 11.21 -3.01 18.09
N THR A 81 10.75 -1.88 17.54
CA THR A 81 10.01 -0.85 18.25
C THR A 81 8.77 -0.46 17.43
N PRO A 82 7.55 -0.48 17.98
CA PRO A 82 6.40 0.12 17.30
C PRO A 82 6.63 1.62 17.15
N LEU A 83 6.61 2.14 15.92
CA LEU A 83 6.77 3.57 15.61
C LEU A 83 5.42 4.27 15.35
N CYS A 84 4.29 3.58 15.48
CA CYS A 84 2.98 4.19 15.28
C CYS A 84 2.63 5.10 16.49
N GLY A 85 2.61 6.41 16.23
CA GLY A 85 1.99 7.45 17.06
C GLY A 85 2.94 8.12 18.05
N GLU A 86 3.31 9.38 17.78
CA GLU A 86 3.68 10.27 18.88
C GLU A 86 2.52 10.34 19.87
N ARG A 87 2.82 10.21 21.17
CA ARG A 87 1.87 10.58 22.23
C ARG A 87 1.55 12.06 22.08
N ILE A 88 0.31 12.37 21.71
CA ILE A 88 -0.34 13.63 22.12
C ILE A 88 -0.82 13.44 23.56
#